data_AF-A0A9D9ICX8-F1
#
_entry.id   AF-A0A9D9ICX8-F1
#
_cell.length_a   1.000
_cell.length_b   1.000
_cell.length_c   1.000
_cell.angle_alpha   90.00
_cell.angle_beta   90.00
_cell.angle_gamma   90.00
#
_symmetry.space_group_name_H-M   'P 1'
#
loop_
_entity.id
_entity.type
_entity.pdbx_description
1 polymer ?
#
loop_
_entity_poly.entity_id
_entity_poly.type
_entity_poly.pdbx_seq_one_letter_code
_entity_poly.pdbx_strand_id
1 'polypeptide(L)'
;MAIPRGLVFSFRDMDRALSRSSYAISCGFHPYAWQTAVLESHAKFKIIDGARQSGKSTIVSVVPAHKAKYKSKSLSLVIAPTRAQANEDMLKIKELAHKDSSYPSFVKNSAFEIALSNGSRIVVVTATDKAARGYSAPDVIVVDEASRVPDTVYSSAILPMQTASPEDFELILISTPFGKQGFFYDCWANSEVYKKFEIRAPWAVDERYPTRLFDAIPEERFIEQRSKLGIYAAYSPQHRSYEQQIEILRQQGTLIYQQEFLGEFVDRNDAVFRRADLEKAFFPDVYPPALDLSGESGIVMPAPEALPLKKVAGGKYF
;
A
#
# COMPACT_ATOMS: atom_id res chain seq x y z
N MET A 1 50.27 21.46 -15.34
CA MET A 1 49.34 21.04 -14.26
C MET A 1 47.96 20.94 -14.88
N ALA A 2 47.49 19.73 -15.19
CA ALA A 2 46.20 19.53 -15.85
C ALA A 2 45.08 19.75 -14.83
N ILE A 3 44.21 20.73 -15.11
CA ILE A 3 42.95 20.92 -14.39
C ILE A 3 42.13 19.64 -14.58
N PRO A 4 41.65 18.97 -13.51
CA PRO A 4 40.81 17.79 -13.69
C PRO A 4 39.56 18.22 -14.44
N ARG A 5 39.29 17.59 -15.59
CA ARG A 5 38.04 17.79 -16.34
C ARG A 5 36.89 17.53 -15.37
N GLY A 6 36.22 18.61 -14.94
CA GLY A 6 35.02 18.50 -14.11
C GLY A 6 34.02 17.58 -14.80
N LEU A 7 33.29 16.78 -14.02
CA LEU A 7 32.19 15.98 -14.53
C LEU A 7 31.23 16.93 -15.27
N VAL A 8 31.24 16.88 -16.60
CA VAL A 8 30.21 17.51 -17.42
C VAL A 8 29.02 16.56 -17.36
N PHE A 9 28.13 16.78 -16.41
CA PHE A 9 26.82 16.13 -16.43
C PHE A 9 26.02 16.70 -17.61
N SER A 10 25.51 15.84 -18.48
CA SER A 10 24.53 16.31 -19.45
C SER A 10 23.25 16.71 -18.72
N PHE A 11 22.45 17.60 -19.30
CA PHE A 11 21.10 17.91 -18.77
C PHE A 11 20.27 16.64 -18.55
N ARG A 12 20.45 15.62 -19.42
CA ARG A 12 19.77 14.32 -19.28
C ARG A 12 20.24 13.54 -18.06
N ASP A 13 21.51 13.66 -17.68
CA ASP A 13 22.03 12.97 -16.48
C ASP A 13 21.51 13.62 -15.20
N MET A 14 21.40 14.95 -15.19
CA MET A 14 20.79 15.69 -14.08
C MET A 14 19.29 15.36 -13.95
N ASP A 15 18.57 15.34 -15.06
CA ASP A 15 17.15 14.99 -15.09
C ASP A 15 16.90 13.58 -14.53
N ARG A 16 17.66 12.58 -14.97
CA ARG A 16 17.56 11.21 -14.44
C ARG A 16 17.97 11.09 -12.98
N ALA A 17 18.89 11.95 -12.51
CA ALA A 17 19.28 11.96 -11.09
C ALA A 17 18.17 12.53 -10.20
N LEU A 18 17.40 13.51 -10.69
CA LEU A 18 16.35 14.19 -9.95
C LEU A 18 14.96 13.56 -10.12
N SER A 19 14.71 12.89 -11.25
CA SER A 19 13.43 12.28 -11.59
C SER A 19 13.57 10.77 -11.75
N ARG A 20 12.83 10.04 -10.90
CA ARG A 20 12.78 8.57 -10.96
C ARG A 20 12.04 8.08 -12.20
N SER A 21 11.05 8.84 -12.65
CA SER A 21 10.30 8.58 -13.88
C SER A 21 11.19 8.74 -15.10
N SER A 22 11.98 9.84 -15.18
CA SER A 22 12.94 10.02 -16.26
C SER A 22 14.01 8.92 -16.28
N TYR A 23 14.48 8.47 -15.11
CA TYR A 23 15.37 7.33 -15.01
C TYR A 23 14.72 6.04 -15.53
N ALA A 24 13.51 5.70 -15.07
CA ALA A 24 12.79 4.53 -15.54
C ALA A 24 12.59 4.53 -17.08
N ILE A 25 12.23 5.68 -17.64
CA ILE A 25 12.11 5.89 -19.10
C ILE A 25 13.45 5.65 -19.81
N SER A 26 14.56 6.13 -19.23
CA SER A 26 15.88 5.88 -19.80
C SER A 26 16.28 4.40 -19.81
N CYS A 27 15.71 3.60 -18.91
CA CYS A 27 15.87 2.15 -18.87
C CYS A 27 14.80 1.40 -19.71
N GLY A 28 14.05 2.10 -20.56
CA GLY A 28 13.05 1.51 -21.45
C GLY A 28 11.72 1.13 -20.78
N PHE A 29 11.43 1.67 -19.59
CA PHE A 29 10.11 1.54 -18.96
C PHE A 29 9.22 2.73 -19.32
N HIS A 30 7.95 2.47 -19.62
CA HIS A 30 6.95 3.52 -19.84
C HIS A 30 5.98 3.52 -18.66
N PRO A 31 6.27 4.31 -17.60
CA PRO A 31 5.42 4.31 -16.41
C PRO A 31 4.02 4.85 -16.74
N TYR A 32 2.99 4.21 -16.19
CA TYR A 32 1.64 4.75 -16.18
C TYR A 32 1.59 6.05 -15.38
N ALA A 33 0.60 6.92 -15.65
CA ALA A 33 0.45 8.21 -14.98
C ALA A 33 0.48 8.08 -13.44
N TRP A 34 -0.15 7.04 -12.88
CA TRP A 34 -0.12 6.80 -11.44
C TRP A 34 1.25 6.35 -10.93
N GLN A 35 2.02 5.57 -11.71
CA GLN A 35 3.39 5.18 -11.35
C GLN A 35 4.29 6.41 -11.34
N THR A 36 4.16 7.29 -12.34
CA THR A 36 4.84 8.59 -12.39
C THR A 36 4.50 9.42 -11.17
N ALA A 37 3.22 9.52 -10.78
CA ALA A 37 2.80 10.27 -9.60
C ALA A 37 3.43 9.73 -8.29
N VAL A 38 3.64 8.42 -8.18
CA VAL A 38 4.36 7.80 -7.05
C VAL A 38 5.85 8.10 -7.12
N LEU A 39 6.47 7.87 -8.28
CA LEU A 39 7.91 8.01 -8.51
C LEU A 39 8.40 9.44 -8.32
N GLU A 40 7.60 10.44 -8.70
CA GLU A 40 7.93 11.88 -8.55
C GLU A 40 7.50 12.47 -7.20
N SER A 41 6.84 11.69 -6.34
CA SER A 41 6.39 12.19 -5.05
C SER A 41 7.55 12.26 -4.04
N HIS A 42 7.76 13.44 -3.43
CA HIS A 42 8.75 13.65 -2.37
C HIS A 42 8.26 13.28 -0.96
N ALA A 43 7.04 12.75 -0.81
CA ALA A 43 6.51 12.34 0.50
C ALA A 43 7.40 11.25 1.13
N LYS A 44 7.80 11.43 2.40
CA LYS A 44 8.62 10.44 3.13
C LYS A 44 7.86 9.13 3.39
N PHE A 45 6.55 9.21 3.57
CA PHE A 45 5.68 8.06 3.79
C PHE A 45 4.69 7.95 2.65
N LYS A 46 4.72 6.81 1.95
CA LYS A 46 3.82 6.51 0.84
C LYS A 46 3.15 5.17 1.10
N ILE A 47 1.86 5.09 0.78
CA ILE A 47 1.11 3.84 0.81
C ILE A 47 0.33 3.69 -0.48
N ILE A 48 0.48 2.53 -1.11
CA ILE A 48 -0.15 2.17 -2.37
C ILE A 48 -1.07 0.98 -2.09
N ASP A 49 -2.36 1.25 -2.08
CA ASP A 49 -3.38 0.22 -2.18
C ASP A 49 -3.75 0.07 -3.66
N GLY A 50 -3.33 -1.04 -4.27
CA GLY A 50 -3.48 -1.20 -5.70
C GLY A 50 -3.81 -2.61 -6.10
N ALA A 51 -4.65 -2.73 -7.12
CA ALA A 51 -5.05 -3.97 -7.74
C ALA A 51 -3.86 -4.86 -8.05
N ARG A 52 -4.04 -6.16 -7.88
CA ARG A 52 -3.11 -7.19 -8.32
C ARG A 52 -2.79 -6.98 -9.80
N GLN A 53 -1.54 -7.20 -10.19
CA GLN A 53 -1.08 -6.99 -11.57
C GLN A 53 -1.29 -5.57 -12.12
N SER A 54 -1.49 -4.55 -11.28
CA SER A 54 -1.61 -3.15 -11.75
C SER A 54 -0.29 -2.49 -12.17
N GLY A 55 0.86 -3.13 -11.90
CA GLY A 55 2.20 -2.61 -12.19
C GLY A 55 2.98 -2.12 -10.96
N LYS A 56 2.53 -2.47 -9.74
CA LYS A 56 3.16 -2.06 -8.48
C LYS A 56 4.65 -2.42 -8.37
N SER A 57 5.05 -3.59 -8.89
CA SER A 57 6.44 -4.05 -8.83
C SER A 57 7.44 -3.15 -9.56
N THR A 58 6.98 -2.28 -10.48
CA THR A 58 7.84 -1.24 -11.08
C THR A 58 8.34 -0.26 -10.01
N ILE A 59 7.53 0.07 -9.00
CA ILE A 59 7.94 0.95 -7.91
C ILE A 59 8.98 0.23 -7.03
N VAL A 60 8.74 -1.07 -6.74
CA VAL A 60 9.64 -1.92 -5.97
C VAL A 60 11.03 -2.03 -6.61
N SER A 61 11.13 -1.99 -7.93
CA SER A 61 12.42 -2.04 -8.62
C SER A 61 13.07 -0.67 -8.86
N VAL A 62 12.30 0.32 -9.35
CA VAL A 62 12.82 1.63 -9.75
C VAL A 62 13.34 2.44 -8.57
N VAL A 63 12.60 2.48 -7.46
CA VAL A 63 12.96 3.31 -6.31
C VAL A 63 14.33 2.91 -5.71
N PRO A 64 14.58 1.63 -5.34
CA PRO A 64 15.87 1.25 -4.77
C PRO A 64 17.02 1.35 -5.79
N ALA A 65 16.79 0.98 -7.05
CA ALA A 65 17.82 1.07 -8.10
C ALA A 65 18.24 2.53 -8.36
N HIS A 66 17.27 3.44 -8.46
CA HIS A 66 17.52 4.87 -8.63
C HIS A 66 18.32 5.43 -7.45
N LYS A 67 17.88 5.15 -6.21
CA LYS A 67 18.57 5.61 -5.00
C LYS A 67 20.02 5.11 -4.97
N ALA A 68 20.23 3.82 -5.22
CA ALA A 68 21.55 3.21 -5.19
C ALA A 68 22.49 3.76 -6.27
N LYS A 69 21.98 4.12 -7.43
CA LYS A 69 22.77 4.76 -8.49
C LYS A 69 23.18 6.18 -8.13
N TYR A 70 22.22 7.01 -7.73
CA TYR A 70 22.41 8.47 -7.64
C TYR A 70 22.81 8.97 -6.25
N LYS A 71 22.71 8.14 -5.20
CA LYS A 71 23.24 8.44 -3.87
C LYS A 71 24.32 7.42 -3.52
N SER A 72 25.58 7.82 -3.53
CA SER A 72 26.70 6.95 -3.14
C SER A 72 26.57 6.53 -1.68
N LYS A 73 26.99 5.29 -1.37
CA LYS A 73 26.92 4.69 -0.02
C LYS A 73 25.50 4.59 0.55
N SER A 74 24.47 4.64 -0.30
CA SER A 74 23.09 4.51 0.16
C SER A 74 22.74 3.07 0.51
N LEU A 75 21.80 2.88 1.42
CA LEU A 75 21.19 1.59 1.71
C LEU A 75 19.70 1.61 1.35
N SER A 76 19.30 0.75 0.41
CA SER A 76 17.89 0.45 0.14
C SER A 76 17.53 -0.93 0.67
N LEU A 77 16.45 -1.01 1.45
CA LEU A 77 15.92 -2.25 2.00
C LEU A 77 14.55 -2.52 1.37
N VAL A 78 14.38 -3.70 0.79
CA VAL A 78 13.09 -4.20 0.32
C VAL A 78 12.67 -5.36 1.22
N ILE A 79 11.46 -5.32 1.74
CA ILE A 79 10.90 -6.32 2.64
C ILE A 79 9.76 -7.00 1.90
N ALA A 80 9.88 -8.31 1.70
CA ALA A 80 8.88 -9.13 1.03
C ALA A 80 8.31 -10.19 2.00
N PRO A 81 7.06 -10.63 1.86
CA PRO A 81 6.44 -11.56 2.80
C PRO A 81 7.09 -12.95 2.79
N THR A 82 7.62 -13.37 1.64
CA THR A 82 8.20 -14.70 1.46
C THR A 82 9.58 -14.64 0.81
N ARG A 83 10.36 -15.70 0.99
CA ARG A 83 11.68 -15.84 0.34
C ARG A 83 11.58 -15.88 -1.19
N ALA A 84 10.51 -16.46 -1.73
CA ALA A 84 10.27 -16.51 -3.17
C ALA A 84 10.03 -15.09 -3.72
N GLN A 85 9.17 -14.32 -3.06
CA GLN A 85 8.90 -12.93 -3.44
C GLN A 85 10.18 -12.07 -3.34
N ALA A 86 10.96 -12.24 -2.26
CA ALA A 86 12.25 -11.55 -2.10
C ALA A 86 13.23 -11.83 -3.26
N ASN A 87 13.29 -13.07 -3.75
CA ASN A 87 14.11 -13.41 -4.92
C ASN A 87 13.60 -12.73 -6.19
N GLU A 88 12.28 -12.76 -6.44
CA GLU A 88 11.66 -12.13 -7.62
C GLU A 88 11.90 -10.61 -7.65
N ASP A 89 11.76 -9.93 -6.50
CA ASP A 89 12.04 -8.50 -6.40
C ASP A 89 13.50 -8.18 -6.71
N MET A 90 14.43 -8.98 -6.17
CA MET A 90 15.86 -8.82 -6.47
C MET A 90 16.17 -9.05 -7.95
N LEU A 91 15.53 -10.03 -8.60
CA LEU A 91 15.69 -10.26 -10.03
C LEU A 91 15.24 -9.04 -10.84
N LYS A 92 14.04 -8.50 -10.56
CA LYS A 92 13.53 -7.29 -11.25
C LYS A 92 14.43 -6.07 -11.04
N ILE A 93 15.00 -5.90 -9.85
CA ILE A 93 15.96 -4.83 -9.56
C ILE A 93 17.22 -4.99 -10.43
N LYS A 94 17.77 -6.21 -10.51
CA LYS A 94 18.94 -6.49 -11.35
C LYS A 94 18.65 -6.30 -12.83
N GLU A 95 17.49 -6.76 -13.31
CA GLU A 95 17.07 -6.54 -14.69
C GLU A 95 17.02 -5.06 -15.05
N LEU A 96 16.43 -4.23 -14.18
CA LEU A 96 16.42 -2.77 -14.38
C LEU A 96 17.84 -2.20 -14.40
N ALA A 97 18.68 -2.58 -13.44
CA ALA A 97 20.07 -2.13 -13.38
C ALA A 97 20.89 -2.54 -14.62
N HIS A 98 20.66 -3.75 -15.15
CA HIS A 98 21.33 -4.23 -16.36
C HIS A 98 20.89 -3.51 -17.64
N LYS A 99 19.70 -2.88 -17.66
CA LYS A 99 19.25 -2.03 -18.77
C LYS A 99 19.96 -0.67 -18.82
N ASP A 100 20.70 -0.32 -17.77
CA ASP A 100 21.45 0.92 -17.68
C ASP A 100 22.96 0.64 -17.77
N SER A 101 23.54 0.94 -18.93
CA SER A 101 24.99 0.74 -19.18
C SER A 101 25.90 1.59 -18.29
N SER A 102 25.35 2.65 -17.67
CA SER A 102 26.07 3.52 -16.73
C SER A 102 25.86 3.13 -15.26
N TYR A 103 25.12 2.04 -14.99
CA TYR A 103 24.86 1.60 -13.63
C TYR A 103 26.17 1.14 -12.95
N PRO A 104 26.41 1.52 -11.68
CA PRO A 104 27.60 1.08 -10.97
C PRO A 104 27.77 -0.44 -10.98
N SER A 105 28.99 -0.92 -11.22
CA SER A 105 29.28 -2.35 -11.27
C SER A 105 28.96 -3.06 -9.94
N PHE A 106 28.50 -4.32 -10.04
CA PHE A 106 28.16 -5.13 -8.87
C PHE A 106 29.43 -5.73 -8.28
N VAL A 107 29.87 -5.21 -7.12
CA VAL A 107 30.98 -5.77 -6.33
C VAL A 107 30.52 -7.01 -5.57
N LYS A 108 29.25 -7.05 -5.16
CA LYS A 108 28.59 -8.25 -4.64
C LYS A 108 27.29 -8.46 -5.41
N ASN A 109 27.04 -9.70 -5.82
CA ASN A 109 25.83 -10.10 -6.52
C ASN A 109 25.31 -11.42 -5.97
N SER A 110 24.29 -11.37 -5.11
CA SER A 110 23.67 -12.54 -4.50
C SER A 110 22.15 -12.50 -4.64
N ALA A 111 21.46 -13.57 -4.24
CA ALA A 111 20.00 -13.64 -4.32
C ALA A 111 19.27 -12.57 -3.49
N PHE A 112 19.89 -12.07 -2.41
CA PHE A 112 19.26 -11.16 -1.44
C PHE A 112 20.00 -9.84 -1.26
N GLU A 113 21.17 -9.68 -1.85
CA GLU A 113 21.96 -8.46 -1.74
C GLU A 113 22.77 -8.21 -3.01
N ILE A 114 22.73 -6.96 -3.47
CA ILE A 114 23.69 -6.39 -4.39
C ILE A 114 24.45 -5.25 -3.71
N ALA A 115 25.77 -5.24 -3.85
CA ALA A 115 26.63 -4.13 -3.42
C ALA A 115 27.33 -3.54 -4.65
N LEU A 116 27.33 -2.22 -4.74
CA LEU A 116 27.77 -1.46 -5.90
C LEU A 116 29.17 -0.85 -5.69
N SER A 117 29.88 -0.59 -6.78
CA SER A 117 31.22 0.03 -6.73
C SER A 117 31.23 1.47 -6.19
N ASN A 118 30.08 2.14 -6.13
CA ASN A 118 29.91 3.43 -5.45
C ASN A 118 29.63 3.30 -3.93
N GLY A 119 29.72 2.08 -3.38
CA GLY A 119 29.48 1.76 -1.98
C GLY A 119 28.00 1.57 -1.60
N SER A 120 27.07 1.79 -2.53
CA SER A 120 25.65 1.60 -2.27
C SER A 120 25.26 0.13 -2.20
N ARG A 121 24.20 -0.17 -1.47
CA ARG A 121 23.68 -1.53 -1.27
C ARG A 121 22.17 -1.56 -1.46
N ILE A 122 21.70 -2.60 -2.14
CA ILE A 122 20.29 -2.94 -2.19
C ILE A 122 20.15 -4.34 -1.60
N VAL A 123 19.32 -4.44 -0.57
CA VAL A 123 19.07 -5.67 0.16
C VAL A 123 17.58 -5.99 0.07
N VAL A 124 17.26 -7.23 -0.29
CA VAL A 124 15.88 -7.73 -0.25
C VAL A 124 15.81 -8.83 0.81
N VAL A 125 14.94 -8.67 1.80
CA VAL A 125 14.80 -9.60 2.93
C VAL A 125 13.37 -10.11 3.06
N THR A 126 13.25 -11.34 3.56
CA THR A 126 11.96 -11.87 3.99
C THR A 126 11.51 -11.18 5.27
N ALA A 127 10.21 -10.91 5.39
CA ALA A 127 9.53 -10.31 6.53
C ALA A 127 9.56 -11.20 7.78
N THR A 128 10.74 -11.34 8.36
CA THR A 128 10.95 -11.94 9.67
C THR A 128 11.62 -10.92 10.58
N ASP A 129 11.18 -10.88 11.83
CA ASP A 129 11.70 -10.00 12.88
C ASP A 129 13.24 -9.98 12.94
N LYS A 130 13.87 -11.15 12.81
CA LYS A 130 15.34 -11.29 12.85
C LYS A 130 16.02 -10.71 11.61
N ALA A 131 15.46 -10.93 10.42
CA ALA A 131 16.09 -10.48 9.17
C ALA A 131 15.92 -8.97 8.98
N ALA A 132 14.77 -8.41 9.36
CA ALA A 132 14.51 -6.98 9.19
C ALA A 132 15.37 -6.12 10.13
N ARG A 133 15.56 -6.51 11.41
CA ARG A 133 16.31 -5.70 12.40
C ARG A 133 17.82 -5.60 12.18
N GLY A 134 18.40 -6.39 11.28
CA GLY A 134 19.85 -6.44 11.06
C GLY A 134 20.45 -5.22 10.34
N TYR A 135 19.61 -4.27 9.94
CA TYR A 135 19.99 -3.09 9.16
C TYR A 135 19.72 -1.82 9.97
N SER A 136 20.58 -0.82 9.82
CA SER A 136 20.43 0.48 10.44
C SER A 136 20.50 1.57 9.38
N ALA A 137 19.77 2.66 9.61
CA ALA A 137 19.84 3.88 8.81
C ALA A 137 19.59 3.72 7.29
N PRO A 138 18.63 2.89 6.81
CA PRO A 138 18.33 2.82 5.39
C PRO A 138 17.82 4.17 4.86
N ASP A 139 18.19 4.51 3.62
CA ASP A 139 17.66 5.68 2.92
C ASP A 139 16.26 5.41 2.38
N VAL A 140 15.99 4.17 1.97
CA VAL A 140 14.68 3.75 1.48
C VAL A 140 14.32 2.39 2.05
N ILE A 141 13.09 2.27 2.52
CA ILE A 141 12.44 0.99 2.79
C ILE A 141 11.23 0.85 1.87
N VAL A 142 11.18 -0.25 1.10
CA VAL A 142 9.98 -0.66 0.36
C VAL A 142 9.45 -1.94 0.98
N VAL A 143 8.19 -1.97 1.38
CA VAL A 143 7.51 -3.16 1.86
C VAL A 143 6.58 -3.65 0.76
N ASP A 144 6.99 -4.69 0.06
CA ASP A 144 6.16 -5.35 -0.97
C ASP A 144 5.17 -6.31 -0.31
N GLU A 145 3.97 -6.40 -0.89
CA GLU A 145 2.83 -7.12 -0.33
C GLU A 145 2.63 -6.85 1.17
N ALA A 146 2.65 -5.56 1.55
CA ALA A 146 2.68 -5.09 2.93
C ALA A 146 1.51 -5.61 3.79
N SER A 147 0.33 -5.86 3.23
CA SER A 147 -0.80 -6.44 3.97
C SER A 147 -0.56 -7.90 4.43
N ARG A 148 0.48 -8.55 3.90
CA ARG A 148 0.92 -9.91 4.24
C ARG A 148 2.10 -9.95 5.21
N VAL A 149 2.67 -8.80 5.55
CA VAL A 149 3.79 -8.70 6.48
C VAL A 149 3.27 -8.69 7.92
N PRO A 150 3.91 -9.41 8.87
CA PRO A 150 3.50 -9.37 10.27
C PRO A 150 3.64 -7.96 10.89
N ASP A 151 2.66 -7.55 11.69
CA ASP A 151 2.65 -6.25 12.38
C ASP A 151 3.90 -6.05 13.27
N THR A 152 4.46 -7.14 13.81
CA THR A 152 5.69 -7.10 14.63
C THR A 152 6.90 -6.63 13.82
N VAL A 153 6.99 -6.99 12.53
CA VAL A 153 8.07 -6.55 11.64
C VAL A 153 7.96 -5.05 11.42
N TYR A 154 6.74 -4.56 11.14
CA TYR A 154 6.50 -3.14 10.94
C TYR A 154 6.82 -2.31 12.18
N SER A 155 6.24 -2.68 13.33
CA SER A 155 6.39 -1.93 14.58
C SER A 155 7.78 -2.03 15.22
N SER A 156 8.40 -3.23 15.21
CA SER A 156 9.67 -3.47 15.92
C SER A 156 10.93 -3.32 15.06
N ALA A 157 10.82 -3.41 13.74
CA ALA A 157 11.97 -3.34 12.83
C ALA A 157 11.92 -2.11 11.93
N ILE A 158 10.79 -1.83 11.27
CA ILE A 158 10.71 -0.78 10.25
C ILE A 158 10.61 0.61 10.87
N LEU A 159 9.65 0.84 11.77
CA LEU A 159 9.44 2.17 12.36
C LEU A 159 10.69 2.71 13.09
N PRO A 160 11.45 1.92 13.89
CA PRO A 160 12.65 2.43 14.54
C PRO A 160 13.76 2.89 13.58
N MET A 161 13.81 2.35 12.36
CA MET A 161 14.83 2.72 11.37
C MET A 161 14.68 4.15 10.85
N GLN A 162 13.47 4.71 10.91
CA GLN A 162 13.22 6.10 10.52
C GLN A 162 14.10 7.08 11.31
N THR A 163 14.24 6.87 12.62
CA THR A 163 14.94 7.78 13.53
C THR A 163 16.43 7.88 13.24
N ALA A 164 17.01 6.86 12.59
CA ALA A 164 18.43 6.83 12.29
C ALA A 164 18.82 7.67 11.05
N SER A 165 17.88 7.97 10.15
CA SER A 165 18.13 8.71 8.89
C SER A 165 17.03 9.76 8.59
N PRO A 166 16.76 10.72 9.49
CA PRO A 166 15.55 11.55 9.43
C PRO A 166 15.44 12.42 8.17
N GLU A 167 16.57 12.85 7.58
CA GLU A 167 16.57 13.78 6.45
C GLU A 167 16.21 13.13 5.11
N ASP A 168 16.72 11.92 4.87
CA ASP A 168 16.67 11.26 3.54
C ASP A 168 15.82 9.97 3.50
N PHE A 169 15.19 9.62 4.61
CA PHE A 169 14.38 8.40 4.75
C PHE A 169 13.08 8.46 3.96
N GLU A 170 12.81 7.36 3.25
CA GLU A 170 11.55 7.12 2.56
C GLU A 170 11.03 5.71 2.87
N LEU A 171 9.77 5.61 3.29
CA LEU A 171 9.04 4.36 3.50
C LEU A 171 7.88 4.26 2.51
N ILE A 172 7.87 3.19 1.73
CA ILE A 172 6.81 2.89 0.77
C ILE A 172 6.17 1.55 1.13
N LEU A 173 4.90 1.58 1.49
CA LEU A 173 4.07 0.39 1.69
C LEU A 173 3.29 0.11 0.42
N ILE A 174 3.35 -1.11 -0.10
CA ILE A 174 2.75 -1.49 -1.38
C ILE A 174 2.01 -2.81 -1.20
N SER A 175 0.72 -2.87 -1.53
CA SER A 175 -0.03 -4.13 -1.39
C SER A 175 -1.36 -4.13 -2.16
N THR A 176 -1.99 -5.30 -2.25
CA THR A 176 -3.45 -5.43 -2.21
C THR A 176 -3.95 -5.42 -0.76
N PRO A 177 -5.19 -5.02 -0.47
CA PRO A 177 -5.73 -5.07 0.88
C PRO A 177 -5.89 -6.51 1.36
N PHE A 178 -5.94 -6.73 2.67
CA PHE A 178 -6.19 -8.06 3.24
C PHE A 178 -7.15 -7.99 4.44
N GLY A 179 -8.33 -7.48 4.15
CA GLY A 179 -9.35 -7.15 5.12
C GLY A 179 -8.97 -6.02 6.08
N LYS A 180 -9.87 -5.70 6.99
CA LYS A 180 -9.76 -4.53 7.90
C LYS A 180 -8.90 -4.84 9.13
N GLN A 181 -7.66 -5.26 8.89
CA GLN A 181 -6.73 -5.67 9.93
C GLN A 181 -5.27 -5.41 9.55
N GLY A 182 -4.42 -5.39 10.59
CA GLY A 182 -2.98 -5.27 10.45
C GLY A 182 -2.54 -3.85 10.09
N PHE A 183 -1.24 -3.63 10.19
CA PHE A 183 -0.66 -2.29 10.07
C PHE A 183 -0.94 -1.63 8.72
N PHE A 184 -1.05 -2.41 7.63
CA PHE A 184 -1.33 -1.86 6.31
C PHE A 184 -2.71 -1.20 6.25
N TYR A 185 -3.75 -1.87 6.78
CA TYR A 185 -5.08 -1.27 6.91
C TYR A 185 -5.06 -0.07 7.85
N ASP A 186 -4.40 -0.18 9.01
CA ASP A 186 -4.37 0.92 9.98
C ASP A 186 -3.66 2.16 9.41
N CYS A 187 -2.56 1.98 8.68
CA CYS A 187 -1.88 3.07 7.98
C CYS A 187 -2.75 3.66 6.86
N TRP A 188 -3.46 2.81 6.12
CA TRP A 188 -4.35 3.26 5.04
C TRP A 188 -5.56 4.02 5.56
N ALA A 189 -6.25 3.50 6.55
CA ALA A 189 -7.51 4.04 7.06
C ALA A 189 -7.28 5.23 8.00
N ASN A 190 -6.30 5.13 8.91
CA ASN A 190 -6.24 5.99 10.09
C ASN A 190 -5.03 6.94 10.10
N SER A 191 -4.03 6.75 9.24
CA SER A 191 -2.85 7.63 9.22
C SER A 191 -3.04 8.83 8.27
N GLU A 192 -2.65 10.00 8.75
CA GLU A 192 -2.50 11.23 7.96
C GLU A 192 -1.06 11.44 7.47
N VAL A 193 -0.10 10.70 8.04
CA VAL A 193 1.33 10.82 7.70
C VAL A 193 1.62 10.28 6.30
N TYR A 194 0.89 9.25 5.89
CA TYR A 194 1.08 8.60 4.60
C TYR A 194 0.37 9.34 3.48
N LYS A 195 1.10 9.63 2.40
CA LYS A 195 0.49 9.99 1.11
C LYS A 195 -0.09 8.72 0.46
N LYS A 196 -1.39 8.74 0.19
CA LYS A 196 -2.17 7.58 -0.23
C LYS A 196 -2.36 7.54 -1.75
N PHE A 197 -2.17 6.37 -2.34
CA PHE A 197 -2.38 6.08 -3.75
C PHE A 197 -3.32 4.87 -3.91
N GLU A 198 -4.50 5.09 -4.49
CA GLU A 198 -5.52 4.06 -4.72
C GLU A 198 -5.62 3.71 -6.21
N ILE A 199 -5.24 2.49 -6.57
CA ILE A 199 -5.18 2.04 -7.97
C ILE A 199 -6.08 0.81 -8.16
N ARG A 200 -7.30 0.99 -8.61
CA ARG A 200 -8.27 -0.12 -8.77
C ARG A 200 -8.67 -0.36 -10.21
N ALA A 201 -9.28 -1.52 -10.49
CA ALA A 201 -9.89 -1.78 -11.77
C ALA A 201 -11.09 -0.81 -12.02
N PRO A 202 -11.37 -0.44 -13.28
CA PRO A 202 -12.45 0.48 -13.65
C PRO A 202 -13.84 -0.16 -13.60
N TRP A 203 -14.07 -1.12 -12.70
CA TRP A 203 -15.32 -1.88 -12.59
C TRP A 203 -15.93 -1.77 -11.21
N ALA A 204 -17.21 -2.06 -11.12
CA ALA A 204 -17.95 -2.18 -9.88
C ALA A 204 -18.65 -3.54 -9.81
N VAL A 205 -18.87 -4.04 -8.59
CA VAL A 205 -19.72 -5.19 -8.31
C VAL A 205 -20.89 -4.72 -7.46
N ASP A 206 -22.10 -5.21 -7.77
CA ASP A 206 -23.30 -4.96 -6.98
C ASP A 206 -23.58 -6.18 -6.10
N GLU A 207 -23.76 -5.99 -4.79
CA GLU A 207 -24.07 -7.08 -3.85
C GLU A 207 -25.33 -7.87 -4.23
N ARG A 208 -26.29 -7.24 -4.92
CA ARG A 208 -27.51 -7.89 -5.42
C ARG A 208 -27.24 -8.78 -6.62
N TYR A 209 -26.17 -8.50 -7.37
CA TYR A 209 -25.76 -9.24 -8.56
C TYR A 209 -24.26 -9.55 -8.50
N PRO A 210 -23.81 -10.36 -7.52
CA PRO A 210 -22.40 -10.52 -7.17
C PRO A 210 -21.54 -11.13 -8.29
N THR A 211 -22.19 -11.74 -9.30
CA THR A 211 -21.55 -12.38 -10.46
C THR A 211 -21.54 -11.49 -11.72
N ARG A 212 -21.88 -10.21 -11.58
CA ARG A 212 -21.89 -9.23 -12.68
C ARG A 212 -20.91 -8.09 -12.41
N LEU A 213 -20.27 -7.63 -13.48
CA LEU A 213 -19.48 -6.40 -13.48
C LEU A 213 -20.28 -5.27 -14.11
N PHE A 214 -20.17 -4.10 -13.50
CA PHE A 214 -20.72 -2.85 -13.95
C PHE A 214 -19.60 -1.86 -14.19
N ASP A 215 -19.84 -0.86 -15.05
CA ASP A 215 -18.92 0.27 -15.14
C ASP A 215 -18.80 0.96 -13.79
N ALA A 216 -17.57 1.23 -13.38
CA ALA A 216 -17.35 2.09 -12.23
C ALA A 216 -17.81 3.52 -12.54
N ILE A 217 -17.90 4.35 -11.50
CA ILE A 217 -18.15 5.79 -11.70
C ILE A 217 -17.11 6.39 -12.66
N PRO A 218 -17.47 7.41 -13.46
CA PRO A 218 -16.54 8.05 -14.38
C PRO A 218 -15.23 8.46 -13.69
N GLU A 219 -14.10 8.26 -14.38
CA GLU A 219 -12.75 8.43 -13.83
C GLU A 219 -12.53 9.82 -13.20
N GLU A 220 -13.04 10.87 -13.84
CA GLU A 220 -12.99 12.24 -13.31
C GLU A 220 -13.68 12.36 -11.94
N ARG A 221 -14.86 11.75 -11.79
CA ARG A 221 -15.62 11.74 -10.54
C ARG A 221 -14.93 10.91 -9.47
N PHE A 222 -14.32 9.79 -9.85
CA PHE A 222 -13.53 8.96 -8.94
C PHE A 222 -12.34 9.75 -8.37
N ILE A 223 -11.57 10.38 -9.25
CA ILE A 223 -10.44 11.24 -8.86
C ILE A 223 -10.90 12.38 -7.96
N GLU A 224 -11.98 13.08 -8.32
CA GLU A 224 -12.54 14.17 -7.52
C GLU A 224 -12.95 13.69 -6.11
N GLN A 225 -13.69 12.59 -6.00
CA GLN A 225 -14.14 12.06 -4.71
C GLN A 225 -12.97 11.64 -3.82
N ARG A 226 -11.95 11.00 -4.38
CA ARG A 226 -10.78 10.53 -3.62
C ARG A 226 -9.83 11.68 -3.24
N SER A 227 -9.65 12.66 -4.12
CA SER A 227 -8.82 13.83 -3.83
C SER A 227 -9.34 14.66 -2.64
N LYS A 228 -10.67 14.73 -2.44
CA LYS A 228 -11.29 15.34 -1.24
C LYS A 228 -10.89 14.66 0.07
N LEU A 229 -10.45 13.41 0.00
CA LEU A 229 -9.94 12.62 1.13
C LEU A 229 -8.40 12.62 1.19
N GLY A 230 -7.72 13.42 0.37
CA GLY A 230 -6.26 13.44 0.29
C GLY A 230 -5.64 12.22 -0.41
N ILE A 231 -6.44 11.45 -1.15
CA ILE A 231 -6.02 10.23 -1.84
C ILE A 231 -5.79 10.53 -3.32
N TYR A 232 -4.60 10.20 -3.84
CA TYR A 232 -4.39 10.12 -5.27
C TYR A 232 -5.06 8.84 -5.77
N ALA A 233 -5.98 8.94 -6.74
CA ALA A 233 -6.69 7.79 -7.25
C ALA A 233 -6.57 7.67 -8.76
N ALA A 234 -6.53 6.44 -9.28
CA ALA A 234 -6.55 6.19 -10.71
C ALA A 234 -7.15 4.82 -11.02
N TYR A 235 -7.77 4.69 -12.20
CA TYR A 235 -8.10 3.36 -12.70
C TYR A 235 -6.89 2.72 -13.36
N SER A 236 -6.68 1.43 -13.08
CA SER A 236 -5.58 0.67 -13.63
C SER A 236 -5.76 0.49 -15.15
N PRO A 237 -4.80 0.95 -15.98
CA PRO A 237 -4.88 0.76 -17.44
C PRO A 237 -4.90 -0.71 -17.87
N GLN A 238 -4.35 -1.61 -17.04
CA GLN A 238 -4.24 -3.03 -17.33
C GLN A 238 -5.55 -3.81 -17.14
N HIS A 239 -6.56 -3.21 -16.51
CA HIS A 239 -7.79 -3.91 -16.11
C HIS A 239 -9.01 -3.46 -16.91
N ARG A 240 -8.84 -2.88 -18.10
CA ARG A 240 -9.94 -2.32 -18.91
C ARG A 240 -10.72 -3.33 -19.75
N SER A 241 -10.26 -4.58 -19.91
CA SER A 241 -11.02 -5.60 -20.67
C SER A 241 -12.15 -6.18 -19.82
N TYR A 242 -13.39 -6.03 -20.28
CA TYR A 242 -14.54 -6.62 -19.61
C TYR A 242 -14.45 -8.16 -19.58
N GLU A 243 -14.13 -8.78 -20.71
CA GLU A 243 -14.09 -10.24 -20.86
C GLU A 243 -13.09 -10.89 -19.90
N GLN A 244 -11.92 -10.29 -19.74
CA GLN A 244 -10.91 -10.77 -18.81
C GLN A 244 -11.38 -10.62 -17.36
N GLN A 245 -11.96 -9.46 -17.02
CA GLN A 245 -12.34 -9.15 -15.65
C GLN A 245 -13.55 -9.95 -15.19
N ILE A 246 -14.53 -10.16 -16.07
CA ILE A 246 -15.71 -10.96 -15.74
C ILE A 246 -15.35 -12.44 -15.53
N GLU A 247 -14.37 -12.94 -16.28
CA GLU A 247 -13.87 -14.30 -16.10
C GLU A 247 -13.15 -14.45 -14.76
N ILE A 248 -12.29 -13.50 -14.39
CA ILE A 248 -11.64 -13.48 -13.07
C ILE A 248 -12.68 -13.44 -11.95
N LEU A 249 -13.70 -12.57 -12.06
CA LEU A 249 -14.78 -12.48 -11.07
C LEU A 249 -15.50 -13.83 -10.93
N ARG A 250 -15.79 -14.52 -12.04
CA ARG A 250 -16.47 -15.83 -12.02
C ARG A 250 -15.61 -16.93 -11.41
N GLN A 251 -14.31 -16.93 -11.68
CA GLN A 251 -13.39 -17.96 -11.18
C GLN A 251 -13.03 -17.77 -9.70
N GLN A 252 -12.83 -16.52 -9.26
CA GLN A 252 -12.33 -16.23 -7.91
C GLN A 252 -13.45 -15.83 -6.93
N GLY A 253 -14.62 -15.44 -7.45
CA GLY A 253 -15.72 -14.94 -6.66
C GLY A 253 -15.57 -13.47 -6.26
N THR A 254 -16.67 -12.91 -5.80
CA THR A 254 -16.84 -11.47 -5.54
C THR A 254 -15.89 -10.93 -4.48
N LEU A 255 -15.75 -11.61 -3.34
CA LEU A 255 -14.91 -11.12 -2.25
C LEU A 255 -13.44 -11.02 -2.66
N ILE A 256 -12.93 -12.05 -3.35
CA ILE A 256 -11.55 -12.03 -3.85
C ILE A 256 -11.40 -10.94 -4.91
N TYR A 257 -12.38 -10.77 -5.80
CA TYR A 257 -12.34 -9.72 -6.81
C TYR A 257 -12.32 -8.31 -6.19
N GLN A 258 -13.17 -8.06 -5.19
CA GLN A 258 -13.22 -6.80 -4.45
C GLN A 258 -11.88 -6.49 -3.79
N GLN A 259 -11.30 -7.48 -3.10
CA GLN A 259 -10.01 -7.32 -2.44
C GLN A 259 -8.88 -7.12 -3.46
N GLU A 260 -8.70 -8.05 -4.40
CA GLU A 260 -7.52 -8.09 -5.26
C GLU A 260 -7.58 -7.11 -6.43
N PHE A 261 -8.77 -6.69 -6.90
CA PHE A 261 -8.91 -5.85 -8.09
C PHE A 261 -9.60 -4.52 -7.82
N LEU A 262 -10.47 -4.43 -6.83
CA LEU A 262 -11.16 -3.18 -6.48
C LEU A 262 -10.50 -2.38 -5.37
N GLY A 263 -9.48 -2.93 -4.70
CA GLY A 263 -8.79 -2.25 -3.58
C GLY A 263 -9.69 -2.09 -2.36
N GLU A 264 -10.61 -3.03 -2.15
CA GLU A 264 -11.57 -2.94 -1.06
C GLU A 264 -11.09 -3.73 0.16
N PHE A 265 -11.04 -3.05 1.31
CA PHE A 265 -10.83 -3.70 2.61
C PHE A 265 -12.13 -4.38 3.07
N VAL A 266 -12.38 -5.58 2.56
CA VAL A 266 -13.55 -6.41 2.89
C VAL A 266 -13.32 -7.25 4.15
N ASP A 267 -14.34 -7.42 5.00
CA ASP A 267 -14.24 -8.32 6.15
C ASP A 267 -14.08 -9.77 5.64
N ARG A 268 -13.25 -10.58 6.29
CA ARG A 268 -12.97 -11.93 5.80
C ARG A 268 -14.18 -12.87 5.96
N ASN A 269 -14.26 -13.87 5.09
CA ASN A 269 -15.31 -14.90 5.04
C ASN A 269 -15.35 -15.83 6.28
N ASP A 270 -14.29 -15.86 7.10
CA ASP A 270 -14.18 -16.56 8.39
C ASP A 270 -14.67 -15.74 9.58
N ALA A 271 -15.05 -14.47 9.36
CA ALA A 271 -15.75 -13.70 10.37
C ALA A 271 -17.22 -14.15 10.42
N VAL A 272 -17.61 -14.83 11.50
CA VAL A 272 -19.00 -15.25 11.76
C VAL A 272 -19.97 -14.06 11.77
N PHE A 273 -19.44 -12.84 11.98
CA PHE A 273 -20.17 -11.58 11.98
C PHE A 273 -19.37 -10.52 11.22
N ARG A 274 -20.04 -9.72 10.37
CA ARG A 274 -19.41 -8.52 9.81
C ARG A 274 -19.07 -7.57 10.95
N ARG A 275 -18.00 -6.76 10.82
CA ARG A 275 -17.65 -5.80 11.89
C ARG A 275 -18.79 -4.82 12.16
N ALA A 276 -19.50 -4.41 11.12
CA ALA A 276 -20.70 -3.59 11.23
C ALA A 276 -21.84 -4.27 12.02
N ASP A 277 -21.94 -5.61 11.96
CA ASP A 277 -22.94 -6.39 12.71
C ASP A 277 -22.52 -6.51 14.19
N LEU A 278 -21.22 -6.63 14.48
CA LEU A 278 -20.67 -6.59 15.85
C LEU A 278 -20.84 -5.20 16.48
N GLU A 279 -20.52 -4.13 15.76
CA GLU A 279 -20.68 -2.76 16.26
C GLU A 279 -22.15 -2.44 16.58
N LYS A 280 -23.10 -2.92 15.76
CA LYS A 280 -24.55 -2.87 16.08
C LYS A 280 -24.94 -3.73 17.28
N ALA A 281 -24.24 -4.84 17.53
CA ALA A 281 -24.49 -5.71 18.68
C ALA A 281 -23.98 -5.13 20.01
N PHE A 282 -22.95 -4.26 19.99
CA PHE A 282 -22.45 -3.57 21.17
C PHE A 282 -23.17 -2.24 21.46
N PHE A 283 -23.89 -1.69 20.50
CA PHE A 283 -24.77 -0.52 20.66
C PHE A 283 -26.19 -0.81 20.19
N PRO A 284 -26.90 -1.77 20.80
CA PRO A 284 -28.30 -1.93 20.49
C PRO A 284 -29.06 -0.73 21.06
N ASP A 285 -29.69 0.05 20.18
CA ASP A 285 -30.94 0.77 20.47
C ASP A 285 -32.09 -0.23 20.76
N VAL A 286 -31.77 -1.38 21.36
CA VAL A 286 -32.68 -2.42 21.75
C VAL A 286 -32.38 -2.66 23.22
N TYR A 287 -33.22 -2.08 24.07
CA TYR A 287 -33.31 -2.49 25.46
C TYR A 287 -33.51 -4.00 25.49
N PRO A 288 -32.73 -4.75 26.28
CA PRO A 288 -33.04 -6.16 26.50
C PRO A 288 -34.49 -6.23 27.00
N PRO A 289 -35.35 -7.08 26.43
CA PRO A 289 -36.69 -7.25 26.96
C PRO A 289 -36.54 -7.60 28.44
N ALA A 290 -37.19 -6.82 29.30
CA ALA A 290 -37.14 -7.07 30.73
C ALA A 290 -37.53 -8.54 30.95
N LEU A 291 -36.61 -9.30 31.52
CA LEU A 291 -36.88 -10.68 31.92
C LEU A 291 -37.94 -10.62 33.02
N ASP A 292 -39.19 -10.82 32.62
CA ASP A 292 -40.28 -10.99 33.54
C ASP A 292 -40.12 -12.35 34.24
N LEU A 293 -39.62 -12.30 35.47
CA LEU A 293 -39.46 -13.47 36.33
C LEU A 293 -40.79 -13.91 36.99
N SER A 294 -41.93 -13.32 36.61
CA SER A 294 -43.24 -13.64 37.20
C SER A 294 -44.06 -14.69 36.44
N GLY A 295 -43.64 -15.10 35.24
CA GLY A 295 -44.19 -16.31 34.59
C GLY A 295 -45.58 -16.16 33.97
N GLU A 296 -45.98 -14.96 33.52
CA GLU A 296 -47.22 -14.78 32.75
C GLU A 296 -46.94 -14.19 31.36
N SER A 297 -47.34 -14.89 30.31
CA SER A 297 -47.12 -14.52 28.91
C SER A 297 -48.12 -13.47 28.42
N GLY A 298 -47.65 -12.24 28.18
CA GLY A 298 -48.43 -11.22 27.49
C GLY A 298 -47.57 -10.10 26.92
N ILE A 299 -47.47 -10.02 25.58
CA ILE A 299 -46.78 -8.92 24.90
C ILE A 299 -47.68 -7.68 24.93
N VAL A 300 -47.23 -6.61 25.59
CA VAL A 300 -47.77 -5.26 25.41
C VAL A 300 -46.60 -4.33 25.09
N MET A 301 -46.58 -3.79 23.87
CA MET A 301 -45.67 -2.71 23.50
C MET A 301 -46.35 -1.35 23.75
N PRO A 302 -45.72 -0.41 24.47
CA PRO A 302 -46.18 0.98 24.49
C PRO A 302 -45.55 1.78 23.34
N ALA A 303 -46.30 2.77 22.84
CA ALA A 303 -45.88 3.71 21.80
C ALA A 303 -44.76 4.67 22.29
N PRO A 304 -43.93 5.23 21.39
CA PRO A 304 -42.79 6.05 21.80
C PRO A 304 -43.25 7.46 22.19
N GLU A 305 -43.17 7.80 23.48
CA GLU A 305 -43.17 9.18 23.93
C GLU A 305 -41.74 9.74 23.90
N ALA A 306 -41.55 10.85 23.19
CA ALA A 306 -40.32 11.62 23.22
C ALA A 306 -40.23 12.37 24.57
N LEU A 307 -39.13 12.21 25.31
CA LEU A 307 -38.85 12.98 26.52
C LEU A 307 -37.47 13.67 26.45
N PRO A 308 -37.37 14.91 26.97
CA PRO A 308 -36.23 15.80 26.72
C PRO A 308 -35.06 15.55 27.67
N LEU A 309 -33.85 15.88 27.21
CA LEU A 309 -32.61 15.81 27.98
C LEU A 309 -32.71 16.61 29.29
N LYS A 310 -32.56 15.92 30.43
CA LYS A 310 -32.52 16.53 31.76
C LYS A 310 -31.08 16.51 32.29
N LYS A 311 -30.54 17.69 32.58
CA LYS A 311 -29.21 17.90 33.15
C LYS A 311 -29.21 17.54 34.64
N VAL A 312 -28.33 16.64 35.08
CA VAL A 312 -28.08 16.36 36.51
C VAL A 312 -26.66 16.80 36.87
N ALA A 313 -26.50 17.39 38.05
CA ALA A 313 -25.24 17.93 38.54
C ALA A 313 -24.16 16.82 38.58
N GLY A 314 -23.07 17.02 37.83
CA GLY A 314 -21.99 16.04 37.70
C GLY A 314 -21.30 15.97 36.32
N GLY A 315 -21.82 16.65 35.29
CA GLY A 315 -21.01 17.02 34.11
C GLY A 315 -20.68 15.92 33.08
N LYS A 316 -21.53 14.90 32.89
CA LYS A 316 -21.47 14.02 31.70
C LYS A 316 -22.86 13.87 31.09
N TYR A 317 -22.96 14.02 29.77
CA TYR A 317 -24.19 13.83 28.99
C TYR A 317 -24.19 12.41 28.39
N PHE A 318 -25.33 11.74 28.41
CA PHE A 318 -25.70 10.66 27.49
C PHE A 318 -27.00 11.08 26.81
#